data_AF-A0A8R1DX30-F1
#
_entry.id   AF-A0A8R1DX30-F1
#
_cell.length_a   1.000
_cell.length_b   1.000
_cell.length_c   1.000
_cell.angle_alpha   90.00
_cell.angle_beta   90.00
_cell.angle_gamma   90.00
#
_symmetry.space_group_name_H-M   'P 1'
#
loop_
_entity.id
_entity.type
_entity.pdbx_description
1 polymer ?
#
loop_
_entity_poly.entity_id
_entity_poly.type
_entity_poly.pdbx_seq_one_letter_code
_entity_poly.pdbx_strand_id
1 'polypeptide(L)' 'MTIWIHGWKRKGWKTSNNTDVLNQDLLMKIDSLRGKIEVKFIHVRGHAGIDGNEKADELARKGAQMYNAL' A
#
# COMPACT_ATOMS: atom_id res chain seq x y z
N MET A 1 2.82 -2.95 5.87
CA MET A 1 2.47 -2.15 7.07
C MET A 1 2.84 -2.83 8.39
N THR A 2 3.75 -3.81 8.36
CA THR A 2 4.01 -4.70 9.48
C THR A 2 5.32 -4.36 10.19
N ILE A 3 6.40 -4.06 9.46
CA ILE A 3 7.73 -3.88 10.06
C ILE A 3 8.17 -2.42 9.99
N TRP A 4 8.18 -1.83 8.79
CA TRP A 4 8.82 -0.52 8.57
C TRP A 4 8.05 0.66 9.15
N ILE A 5 6.70 0.60 9.11
CA ILE A 5 5.86 1.72 9.55
C ILE A 5 6.09 2.10 11.01
N HIS A 6 6.37 1.14 11.89
CA HIS A 6 6.66 1.43 13.28
C HIS A 6 7.95 2.25 13.43
N GLY A 7 8.97 1.92 12.64
CA GLY A 7 10.22 2.68 12.59
C GLY A 7 10.02 4.09 12.02
N TRP A 8 9.29 4.21 10.90
CA TRP A 8 8.99 5.50 10.29
C TRP A 8 8.19 6.41 11.21
N LYS A 9 7.13 5.91 11.86
CA LYS A 9 6.34 6.70 12.82
C LYS A 9 7.20 7.20 13.98
N ARG A 10 8.10 6.36 14.54
CA ARG A 10 9.04 6.78 15.60
C ARG A 10 10.01 7.86 15.13
N LYS A 11 10.40 7.85 13.85
CA LYS A 11 11.31 8.83 13.24
C LYS A 11 10.58 10.01 12.57
N GLY A 12 9.30 10.24 12.90
CA GLY A 12 8.54 11.35 12.31
C GLY A 12 8.39 11.26 10.78
N TRP A 13 8.27 10.04 10.26
CA TRP A 13 8.19 9.72 8.82
C TRP A 13 9.43 10.09 7.99
N LYS A 14 10.61 10.04 8.62
CA LYS A 14 11.91 10.20 7.94
C LYS A 14 12.62 8.88 7.69
N THR A 15 13.38 8.81 6.60
CA THR A 15 14.31 7.71 6.28
C THR A 15 15.57 7.77 7.14
N SER A 16 16.48 6.79 7.00
CA SER A 16 17.80 6.84 7.64
C SER A 16 18.65 8.03 7.18
N ASN A 17 18.38 8.55 5.98
CA ASN A 17 19.12 9.65 5.37
C ASN A 17 18.46 11.01 5.65
N ASN A 18 17.52 11.06 6.62
CA ASN A 18 16.78 12.26 7.02
C ASN A 18 15.90 12.90 5.91
N THR A 19 15.59 12.14 4.85
CA THR A 19 14.62 12.53 3.82
C THR A 19 13.23 12.01 4.17
N ASP A 20 12.20 12.56 3.54
CA ASP A 20 10.83 12.03 3.68
C ASP A 20 10.73 10.60 3.14
N VAL A 21 9.86 9.80 3.76
CA VAL A 21 9.52 8.47 3.24
C VAL A 21 8.80 8.63 1.92
N LEU A 22 9.19 7.83 0.91
CA LEU A 22 8.52 7.84 -0.38
C LEU A 22 7.02 7.49 -0.22
N ASN A 23 6.14 8.24 -0.88
CA ASN A 23 4.69 8.10 -0.80
C ASN A 23 4.13 8.24 0.63
N GLN A 24 4.78 9.06 1.47
CA GLN A 24 4.41 9.27 2.87
C GLN A 24 2.94 9.64 3.05
N ASP A 25 2.40 10.51 2.20
CA ASP A 25 1.00 10.93 2.22
C ASP A 25 0.03 9.74 2.11
N LEU A 26 0.28 8.84 1.15
CA LEU A 26 -0.53 7.63 0.96
C LEU A 26 -0.37 6.66 2.13
N LEU A 27 0.85 6.46 2.62
CA LEU A 27 1.14 5.55 3.72
C LEU A 27 0.51 6.02 5.05
N MET A 28 0.57 7.32 5.33
CA MET A 28 -0.10 7.93 6.48
C MET A 28 -1.62 7.76 6.41
N LYS A 29 -2.20 7.94 5.22
CA LYS A 29 -3.64 7.74 5.00
C LYS A 29 -4.04 6.28 5.23
N ILE A 30 -3.27 5.31 4.70
CA ILE A 30 -3.52 3.88 4.93
C ILE A 30 -3.41 3.53 6.42
N ASP A 31 -2.41 4.05 7.14
CA ASP A 31 -2.25 3.80 8.58
C ASP A 31 -3.39 4.38 9.42
N SER A 32 -3.88 5.56 9.06
CA SER A 32 -5.06 6.16 9.70
C SER A 32 -6.31 5.32 9.46
N LEU A 33 -6.56 4.91 8.21
CA LEU A 33 -7.76 4.14 7.85
C LEU A 33 -7.76 2.75 8.45
N ARG A 34 -6.63 2.03 8.39
CA ARG A 34 -6.53 0.69 8.98
C ARG A 34 -6.65 0.69 10.51
N GLY A 35 -6.45 1.83 11.16
CA GLY A 35 -6.65 1.98 12.61
C GLY A 35 -8.13 2.03 13.01
N LYS A 36 -9.04 2.22 12.04
CA LYS A 36 -10.48 2.34 12.27
C LYS A 36 -11.23 1.00 12.19
N ILE A 37 -10.59 -0.04 11.65
CA ILE A 37 -11.17 -1.36 11.44
C ILE A 37 -10.12 -2.43 11.75
N GLU A 38 -10.54 -3.64 12.08
CA GLU A 38 -9.60 -4.75 12.22
C GLU A 38 -9.13 -5.22 10.83
N VAL A 39 -7.81 -5.16 10.57
CA VAL A 39 -7.22 -5.54 9.28
C VAL A 39 -6.14 -6.58 9.49
N LYS A 40 -6.30 -7.74 8.83
CA LYS A 40 -5.25 -8.75 8.68
C LYS A 40 -4.61 -8.65 7.31
N PHE A 41 -3.33 -8.31 7.27
CA PHE A 41 -2.56 -8.35 6.02
C PHE A 41 -2.09 -9.77 5.75
N ILE A 42 -2.48 -10.33 4.60
CA ILE A 42 -2.05 -11.64 4.13
C ILE A 42 -1.25 -11.44 2.85
N HIS A 43 0.02 -11.82 2.88
CA HIS A 43 0.85 -11.83 1.68
C HIS A 43 0.55 -13.12 0.90
N VAL A 44 0.21 -12.98 -0.37
CA VAL A 44 -0.07 -14.09 -1.28
C VAL A 44 0.93 -14.08 -2.43
N ARG A 45 1.22 -15.25 -2.99
CA ARG A 45 2.02 -15.32 -4.22
C ARG A 45 1.21 -14.70 -5.36
N GLY A 46 1.88 -13.94 -6.23
CA GLY A 46 1.26 -13.41 -7.45
C GLY A 46 0.83 -14.54 -8.39
N HIS A 47 -0.24 -14.31 -9.14
CA HIS A 47 -0.81 -15.26 -10.12
C HIS A 47 -1.09 -16.65 -9.53
N ALA A 48 -1.51 -16.69 -8.27
CA ALA A 48 -1.86 -17.91 -7.57
C ALA A 48 -3.32 -18.34 -7.81
N GLY A 49 -4.08 -17.63 -8.65
CA GLY A 49 -5.47 -17.96 -8.95
C GLY A 49 -6.42 -17.63 -7.80
N ILE A 50 -6.09 -16.64 -6.97
CA ILE A 50 -6.99 -16.19 -5.90
C ILE A 50 -7.97 -15.19 -6.50
N ASP A 51 -9.22 -15.61 -6.72
CA ASP A 51 -10.27 -14.87 -7.44
C ASP A 51 -10.31 -13.36 -7.14
N GLY A 52 -10.32 -12.98 -5.85
CA GLY A 52 -10.37 -11.58 -5.44
C GLY A 52 -9.13 -10.77 -5.85
N ASN A 53 -7.95 -11.39 -5.79
CA ASN A 53 -6.69 -10.78 -6.19
C ASN A 53 -6.55 -10.70 -7.72
N GLU A 54 -6.94 -11.76 -8.44
CA GLU A 54 -6.95 -11.76 -9.91
C GLU A 54 -7.91 -10.69 -10.44
N LYS A 55 -9.08 -10.52 -9.80
CA LYS A 55 -10.02 -9.46 -10.18
C LYS A 55 -9.48 -8.06 -9.88
N ALA A 56 -8.82 -7.89 -8.74
CA ALA A 56 -8.17 -6.62 -8.40
C ALA A 56 -7.06 -6.25 -9.40
N ASP A 57 -6.26 -7.23 -9.85
CA ASP A 57 -5.22 -7.07 -10.87
C ASP A 57 -5.82 -6.68 -12.24
N GLU A 58 -6.88 -7.38 -12.68
CA GLU A 58 -7.61 -7.02 -13.92
C GLU A 58 -8.12 -5.57 -13.89
N LEU A 59 -8.76 -5.16 -12.78
CA LEU A 59 -9.29 -3.81 -12.62
C LEU A 59 -8.19 -2.75 -12.57
N ALA A 60 -7.08 -3.04 -11.88
CA ALA A 60 -5.93 -2.13 -11.82
C ALA A 60 -5.32 -1.90 -13.21
N ARG A 61 -5.18 -2.96 -14.03
CA ARG A 61 -4.70 -2.84 -15.42
C ARG A 61 -5.64 -2.00 -16.28
N LYS A 62 -6.95 -2.23 -16.17
CA LYS A 62 -7.95 -1.42 -16.89
C LYS A 62 -7.85 0.06 -16.51
N GLY A 63 -7.76 0.36 -15.21
CA GLY A 63 -7.59 1.74 -14.74
C GLY A 63 -6.34 2.42 -15.30
N ALA A 64 -5.21 1.70 -15.33
CA ALA A 64 -3.97 2.21 -15.92
C ALA A 64 -4.10 2.46 -17.43
N GLN A 65 -4.74 1.56 -18.17
CA GLN A 65 -4.99 1.72 -19.60
C GLN A 65 -5.89 2.93 -19.88
N MET A 66 -6.95 3.13 -19.09
CA MET A 66 -7.83 4.29 -19.22
C MET A 66 -7.09 5.61 -18.97
N TYR A 67 -6.22 5.65 -17.96
CA TYR A 67 -5.41 6.83 -17.67
C TYR A 67 -4.42 7.16 -18.78
N ASN A 68 -3.78 6.15 -19.38
CA ASN A 68 -2.82 6.35 -20.47
C ASN A 68 -3.48 6.74 -21.80
N ALA A 69 -4.78 6.57 -21.93
CA ALA A 69 -5.55 6.95 -23.11
C ALA A 69 -6.08 8.40 -23.05
N LEU A 70 -5.81 9.12 -21.95
CA LEU A 70 -6.04 10.55 -21.78
C LEU A 70 -4.78 11.34 -22.18
#